data_AF-A0A5M9J0Z9-F1
#
_entry.id   AF-A0A5M9J0Z9-F1
#
_cell.length_a   1.000
_cell.length_b   1.000
_cell.length_c   1.000
_cell.angle_alpha   90.00
_cell.angle_beta   90.00
_cell.angle_gamma   90.00
#
_symmetry.space_group_name_H-M   'P 1'
#
loop_
_entity.id
_entity.type
_entity.pdbx_description
1 polymer ?
#
loop_
_entity_poly.entity_id
_entity_poly.type
_entity_poly.pdbx_seq_one_letter_code
_entity_poly.pdbx_strand_id
1 'polypeptide(L)'
;MLVATHLEVMIGRQLFVRAARGVTLTPVGEQYLKDISGLLQSLEVATERAASDVSLDCLRLHSSPSFGLLWLMPRLESFRGPSPLLLWI
;
A
#
# COMPACT_ATOMS: atom_id res chain seq x y z
N MET A 1 -12.05 -13.08 4.20
CA MET A 1 -12.22 -14.16 5.20
C MET A 1 -11.58 -15.47 4.74
N LEU A 2 -11.81 -15.92 3.49
CA LEU A 2 -11.19 -17.14 2.93
C LEU A 2 -9.65 -17.15 2.92
N VAL A 3 -9.02 -16.00 2.62
CA VAL A 3 -7.54 -15.89 2.57
C VAL A 3 -6.90 -16.08 3.95
N ALA A 4 -7.52 -15.56 5.01
CA ALA A 4 -7.01 -15.68 6.38
C ALA A 4 -7.04 -17.14 6.86
N THR A 5 -8.12 -17.87 6.54
CA THR A 5 -8.26 -19.28 6.93
C THR A 5 -7.24 -20.17 6.24
N HIS A 6 -6.92 -19.89 4.97
CA HIS A 6 -5.88 -20.63 4.25
C HIS A 6 -4.49 -20.44 4.89
N LEU A 7 -4.19 -19.22 5.33
CA LEU A 7 -2.93 -18.93 6.03
C LEU A 7 -2.83 -19.63 7.39
N GLU A 8 -3.91 -19.64 8.17
CA GLU A 8 -3.97 -20.38 9.43
C GLU A 8 -3.80 -21.88 9.25
N VAL A 9 -4.37 -22.45 8.19
CA VAL A 9 -4.21 -23.87 7.83
C VAL A 9 -2.76 -24.18 7.46
N MET A 10 -2.09 -23.31 6.70
CA MET A 10 -0.68 -23.50 6.32
C MET A 10 0.27 -23.39 7.52
N ILE A 11 0.00 -22.47 8.46
CA ILE A 11 0.83 -22.25 9.65
C ILE A 11 0.50 -23.23 10.78
N GLY A 12 -0.69 -23.85 10.74
CA GLY A 12 -1.17 -24.78 11.77
C GLY A 12 -1.50 -24.10 13.10
N ARG A 13 -1.61 -22.76 13.13
CA ARG A 13 -1.94 -21.95 14.30
C ARG A 13 -3.06 -20.97 13.95
N GLN A 14 -3.97 -20.77 14.90
CA GLN A 14 -5.00 -19.74 14.80
C GLN A 14 -4.36 -18.36 15.05
N LEU A 15 -4.41 -17.50 14.04
CA LEU A 15 -3.90 -16.13 14.06
C LEU A 15 -5.02 -15.13 14.37
N PHE A 16 -6.26 -15.51 14.13
CA PHE A 16 -7.44 -14.68 14.24
C PHE A 16 -8.48 -15.33 15.16
N VAL A 17 -9.04 -14.54 16.08
CA VAL A 17 -10.18 -14.93 16.92
C VAL A 17 -11.39 -14.07 16.59
N ARG A 18 -12.58 -14.68 16.60
CA ARG A 18 -13.84 -13.96 16.44
C ARG A 18 -14.19 -13.26 17.74
N ALA A 19 -14.26 -11.94 17.70
CA ALA A 19 -14.78 -11.11 18.77
C ALA A 19 -16.19 -10.61 18.42
N ALA A 20 -16.96 -10.18 19.43
CA ALA A 20 -18.33 -9.68 19.26
C ALA A 20 -18.44 -8.48 18.30
N ARG A 21 -17.32 -7.80 17.99
CA ARG A 21 -17.25 -6.63 17.09
C ARG A 21 -16.33 -6.82 15.89
N GLY A 22 -15.91 -8.04 15.58
CA GLY A 22 -15.07 -8.30 14.41
C GLY A 22 -14.05 -9.42 14.62
N VAL A 23 -12.92 -9.28 13.95
CA VAL A 23 -11.81 -10.24 14.02
C VAL A 23 -10.67 -9.56 14.75
N THR A 24 -10.16 -10.22 15.79
CA THR A 24 -8.98 -9.76 16.55
C THR A 24 -7.85 -10.75 16.35
N LEU A 25 -6.61 -10.29 16.46
CA LEU A 25 -5.44 -11.17 16.39
C LEU A 25 -5.27 -11.96 17.69
N THR A 26 -4.74 -13.17 17.58
CA THR A 26 -4.19 -13.90 18.73
C THR A 26 -2.80 -13.33 19.06
N PRO A 27 -2.21 -13.62 20.24
CA PRO A 27 -0.83 -13.22 20.53
C PRO A 27 0.17 -13.74 19.48
N VAL A 28 -0.08 -14.93 18.93
CA VAL A 28 0.70 -15.49 17.82
C VAL A 28 0.46 -14.71 16.53
N GLY A 29 -0.79 -14.33 16.26
CA GLY A 29 -1.16 -13.47 15.13
C GLY A 29 -0.52 -12.09 15.18
N GLU A 30 -0.45 -11.46 16.36
CA GLU A 30 0.21 -10.16 16.54
C GLU A 30 1.71 -10.24 16.30
N GLN A 31 2.36 -11.26 16.86
CA GLN A 31 3.80 -11.49 16.64
C GLN A 31 4.09 -11.76 15.15
N TYR A 32 3.31 -12.65 14.53
CA TYR A 32 3.44 -12.95 13.10
C TYR A 32 3.23 -11.72 12.22
N LEU A 33 2.21 -10.90 12.53
CA LEU A 33 1.97 -9.64 11.82
C LEU A 33 3.17 -8.69 11.95
N LYS A 34 3.71 -8.55 13.16
CA LYS A 34 4.88 -7.69 13.42
C LYS A 34 6.10 -8.12 12.60
N ASP A 35 6.33 -9.43 12.50
CA ASP A 35 7.49 -9.99 11.79
C ASP A 35 7.34 -9.90 10.26
N ILE A 36 6.12 -10.12 9.73
CA ILE A 36 5.90 -10.17 8.28
C ILE A 36 5.63 -8.80 7.64
N SER A 37 5.11 -7.81 8.39
CA SER A 37 4.68 -6.52 7.82
C SER A 37 5.81 -5.78 7.11
N GLY A 38 7.00 -5.73 7.72
CA GLY A 38 8.17 -5.08 7.11
C GLY A 38 8.69 -5.83 5.88
N LEU A 39 8.58 -7.16 5.88
CA LEU A 39 8.98 -7.99 4.74
C LEU A 39 8.03 -7.79 3.55
N LEU A 40 6.72 -7.74 3.80
CA LEU A 40 5.74 -7.44 2.75
C LEU A 40 5.96 -6.05 2.16
N GLN A 41 6.23 -5.05 3.00
CA GLN A 41 6.53 -3.70 2.51
C GLN A 41 7.80 -3.68 1.66
N SER A 42 8.84 -4.40 2.08
CA SER A 42 10.08 -4.52 1.31
C SER A 42 9.84 -5.24 -0.02
N LEU A 43 9.00 -6.27 -0.03
CA LEU A 43 8.59 -7.00 -1.24
C LEU A 43 7.80 -6.10 -2.20
N GLU A 44 6.87 -5.30 -1.68
CA GLU A 44 6.11 -4.32 -2.46
C GLU A 44 7.05 -3.33 -3.15
N VAL A 45 7.99 -2.74 -2.40
CA VAL A 45 9.00 -1.82 -2.95
C VAL A 45 9.88 -2.50 -4.00
N ALA A 46 10.34 -3.73 -3.75
CA ALA A 46 11.15 -4.48 -4.71
C ALA A 46 10.36 -4.79 -5.99
N THR A 47 9.08 -5.14 -5.86
CA THR A 47 8.17 -5.39 -6.98
C THR A 47 7.92 -4.12 -7.76
N GLU A 48 7.70 -2.99 -7.09
CA GLU A 48 7.50 -1.70 -7.75
C GLU A 48 8.74 -1.24 -8.51
N ARG A 49 9.94 -1.47 -7.97
CA ARG A 49 11.21 -1.22 -8.68
C ARG A 49 11.40 -2.13 -9.89
N ALA A 50 11.04 -3.40 -9.77
CA ALA A 50 11.15 -4.36 -10.87
C ALA A 50 10.10 -4.12 -11.97
N ALA A 51 8.92 -3.63 -11.59
CA ALA A 51 7.83 -3.29 -12.50
C ALA A 51 7.99 -1.90 -13.13
N SER A 52 8.73 -1.00 -12.48
CA SER A 52 9.05 0.31 -13.04
C SER A 52 10.10 0.17 -14.13
N ASP A 53 9.69 0.44 -15.37
CA ASP A 53 10.62 0.66 -16.48
C ASP A 53 11.51 1.86 -16.10
N VAL A 54 12.84 1.68 -16.21
CA VAL A 54 13.90 2.54 -15.66
C VAL A 54 13.91 3.97 -16.25
N SER A 55 12.94 4.35 -17.07
CA SER A 55 12.93 5.59 -17.84
C SER A 55 12.04 6.72 -17.33
N LEU A 56 11.28 6.57 -16.23
CA LEU A 56 10.42 7.66 -15.74
C LEU A 56 10.51 7.81 -14.22
N ASP A 57 10.99 8.98 -13.79
CA ASP A 57 11.04 9.46 -12.39
C ASP A 57 9.62 9.74 -11.87
N CYS A 58 8.80 8.69 -11.78
CA CYS A 58 7.39 8.76 -11.45
C CYS A 58 7.18 8.64 -9.94
N LEU A 59 6.88 9.77 -9.28
CA LEU A 59 6.47 9.79 -7.88
C LEU A 59 4.97 9.47 -7.76
N ARG A 60 4.64 8.27 -7.28
CA ARG A 60 3.26 7.89 -6.96
C ARG A 60 2.87 8.40 -5.56
N LEU A 61 1.86 9.27 -5.49
CA LEU A 61 1.34 9.81 -4.24
C LEU A 61 -0.08 9.28 -4.00
N HIS A 62 -0.34 8.77 -2.80
CA HIS A 62 -1.70 8.45 -2.35
C HIS A 62 -2.25 9.60 -1.52
N SER A 63 -3.38 10.16 -1.93
CA SER A 63 -4.09 11.22 -1.20
C SER A 63 -5.60 11.07 -1.31
N SER A 64 -6.35 11.75 -0.44
CA SER A 64 -7.80 11.86 -0.64
C SER A 64 -8.10 12.59 -1.96
N PRO A 65 -9.19 12.24 -2.68
CA PRO A 65 -9.51 12.86 -3.97
C PRO A 65 -9.61 14.38 -3.90
N SER A 66 -10.23 14.90 -2.84
CA SER A 66 -10.39 16.33 -2.61
C SER A 66 -9.05 17.05 -2.40
N PHE A 67 -8.11 16.43 -1.66
CA PHE A 67 -6.77 16.99 -1.47
C PHE A 67 -5.94 16.97 -2.76
N GLY A 68 -6.01 15.86 -3.50
CA GLY A 68 -5.31 15.69 -4.78
C GLY A 68 -5.72 16.76 -5.80
N LEU A 69 -7.03 16.93 -6.01
CA LEU A 69 -7.58 17.83 -7.02
C LEU A 69 -7.53 19.31 -6.62
N LEU A 70 -7.98 19.64 -5.40
CA LEU A 70 -8.19 21.05 -5.01
C LEU A 70 -6.92 21.73 -4.51
N TRP A 71 -5.93 20.98 -4.04
CA TRP A 71 -4.75 21.54 -3.40
C TRP A 71 -3.44 21.09 -4.05
N LEU A 72 -3.27 19.79 -4.30
CA LEU A 72 -2.00 19.23 -4.76
C LEU A 72 -1.72 19.51 -6.23
N MET A 73 -2.69 19.28 -7.14
CA MET A 73 -2.54 19.57 -8.57
C MET A 73 -2.17 21.02 -8.90
N PRO A 74 -2.90 22.06 -8.42
CA PRO A 74 -2.57 23.45 -8.76
C PRO A 74 -1.19 23.88 -8.23
N ARG A 75 -0.74 23.31 -7.10
CA ARG A 75 0.60 23.56 -6.56
C ARG A 75 1.69 22.85 -7.37
N LEU A 76 1.42 21.64 -7.85
CA LEU A 76 2.32 20.92 -8.77
C LEU A 76 2.50 21.67 -10.10
N GLU A 77 1.43 22.27 -10.62
CA GLU A 77 1.50 23.13 -11.81
C GLU A 77 2.40 24.34 -11.56
N SER A 78 2.24 25.01 -10.41
CA SER A 78 3.12 26.13 -10.01
C SER A 78 4.58 25.73 -9.76
N PHE A 79 4.81 24.48 -9.32
CA PHE A 79 6.14 23.92 -9.03
C PHE A 79 6.90 23.54 -10.31
N ARG A 80 6.20 23.24 -11.41
CA ARG A 80 6.81 22.79 -12.68
C ARG A 80 7.33 23.94 -13.57
N GLY A 81 7.14 25.21 -13.21
CA GLY A 81 7.52 26.33 -14.06
C GLY A 81 6.80 26.29 -15.43
N PRO A 82 7.09 27.20 -16.38
CA PRO A 82 6.44 27.22 -17.68
C PRO A 82 6.97 26.08 -18.57
N SER A 83 6.62 24.84 -18.25
CA SER A 83 6.91 23.67 -19.05
C SER A 83 5.57 23.07 -19.50
N PRO A 84 5.22 23.16 -20.81
CA PRO A 84 3.90 22.79 -21.28
C PRO A 84 3.82 21.27 -21.41
N LEU A 85 3.35 20.60 -20.36
CA LEU A 85 2.97 19.18 -20.40
C LEU A 85 1.44 19.03 -20.47
N LEU A 86 0.78 19.91 -21.21
CA LEU A 86 -0.63 19.78 -21.57
C LEU A 86 -0.74 19.14 -22.95
N LEU A 87 -0.59 17.82 -22.99
CA LEU A 87 -1.26 16.94 -23.94
C LEU A 87 -1.19 15.51 -23.41
N TRP A 88 -2.03 15.23 -22.43
CA TRP A 88 -2.49 13.87 -22.16
C TRP A 88 -4.03 13.92 -22.07
N ILE A 89 -4.65 13.57 -23.19
CA ILE A 89 -5.98 12.96 -23.22
C ILE A 89 -5.74 11.49 -23.51
#